data_AF-A0AAU7PK70-F1
#
_entry.id   AF-A0AAU7PK70-F1
#
_cell.length_a   1.000
_cell.length_b   1.000
_cell.length_c   1.000
_cell.angle_alpha   90.00
_cell.angle_beta   90.00
_cell.angle_gamma   90.00
#
_symmetry.space_group_name_H-M   'P 1'
#
loop_
_entity.id
_entity.type
_entity.pdbx_description
1 polymer ?
#
loop_
_entity_poly.entity_id
_entity_poly.type
_entity_poly.pdbx_seq_one_letter_code
_entity_poly.pdbx_strand_id
1 'polypeptide(L)'
;MADLKDTYVVHGACTTCTCGMRKSRTVLEKSHGVFLKDRALMTVNDCKPENIICFGGCYSMENPDTAAEAQKIQMDVEKDCPNTFTDTVMNFFAKKDQKESSDAPLRVVGICTPKIISAEWDNGGNTVEVNGEVPLLAGAKVYCLYGGEIEIIDSGQPEAGDMSQVEISPHSVPLSGSPGSNAESPAMGAAAAGLAAIPGMPKQAVAGMIGASKASSYGKSKTSDAEGSGQPAITKDWLRLYSSPTVSGIGRHVAKHPNANNYDWGMPEELLKYDSNNNLNPENYSTASMAATMINGAGGTLTVKKEGNNVYTDDEGRYWVAVGPNFMNPNHTSNMQLKPEKMSYGTKIDIHVVGQHDGKDYYIPAVVGDAKEHSKPDGLYQTGVPFGTNRPTVLGDGSSVEFIGYGITTFIDANGSSKSTVNYTNDYKLIELIVYDGNVNY
;
A
#
# COMPACT_ATOMS: atom_id res chain seq x y z
N MET A 1 -28.82 8.80 25.52
CA MET A 1 -27.99 7.86 24.74
C MET A 1 -27.56 6.77 25.72
N ALA A 2 -27.40 5.53 25.29
CA ALA A 2 -26.78 4.51 26.15
C ALA A 2 -25.35 4.94 26.47
N ASP A 3 -24.85 4.62 27.67
CA ASP A 3 -23.43 4.83 27.97
C ASP A 3 -22.63 3.90 27.04
N LEU A 4 -21.55 4.41 26.42
CA LEU A 4 -20.74 3.60 25.50
C LEU A 4 -20.24 2.34 26.21
N LYS A 5 -19.98 2.44 27.52
CA LYS A 5 -19.44 1.38 28.37
C LYS A 5 -20.33 0.16 28.54
N ASP A 6 -21.63 0.27 28.26
CA ASP A 6 -22.58 -0.84 28.32
C ASP A 6 -22.89 -1.43 26.91
N THR A 7 -22.14 -1.02 25.88
CA THR A 7 -22.38 -1.43 24.49
C THR A 7 -21.45 -2.57 24.07
N TYR A 8 -22.02 -3.70 23.64
CA TYR A 8 -21.27 -4.85 23.14
C TYR A 8 -20.42 -4.51 21.91
N VAL A 9 -19.19 -5.01 21.90
CA VAL A 9 -18.19 -4.78 20.85
C VAL A 9 -18.29 -5.84 19.76
N VAL A 10 -18.30 -5.40 18.51
CA VAL A 10 -18.25 -6.26 17.33
C VAL A 10 -16.96 -6.06 16.53
N HIS A 11 -16.64 -7.00 15.65
CA HIS A 11 -15.54 -6.91 14.69
C HIS A 11 -15.52 -5.53 14.01
N GLY A 12 -14.32 -4.92 13.92
CA GLY A 12 -14.13 -3.61 13.31
C GLY A 12 -14.35 -2.41 14.25
N ALA A 13 -14.60 -2.64 15.54
CA ALA A 13 -14.65 -1.62 16.59
C ALA A 13 -13.40 -0.72 16.61
N CYS A 14 -13.56 0.56 16.91
CA CYS A 14 -12.45 1.51 16.86
C CYS A 14 -11.64 1.51 18.16
N THR A 15 -10.32 1.45 18.03
CA THR A 15 -9.37 1.49 19.15
C THR A 15 -8.45 2.71 19.08
N THR A 16 -7.91 3.10 20.23
CA THR A 16 -6.83 4.08 20.34
C THR A 16 -5.71 3.52 21.22
N CYS A 17 -4.48 4.03 21.08
CA CYS A 17 -3.35 3.68 21.94
C CYS A 17 -2.67 4.96 22.42
N THR A 18 -2.35 5.07 23.72
CA THR A 18 -1.68 6.25 24.30
C THR A 18 -0.29 6.52 23.70
N CYS A 19 0.39 5.47 23.23
CA CYS A 19 1.68 5.55 22.53
C CYS A 19 1.56 5.49 21.00
N GLY A 20 0.34 5.39 20.46
CA GLY A 20 0.08 5.26 19.02
C GLY A 20 -0.01 6.59 18.29
N MET A 21 0.30 6.59 16.99
CA MET A 21 0.21 7.78 16.13
C MET A 21 -1.21 8.07 15.64
N ARG A 22 -2.06 7.04 15.50
CA ARG A 22 -3.46 7.17 15.06
C ARG A 22 -4.37 6.18 15.76
N LYS A 23 -5.68 6.40 15.63
CA LYS A 23 -6.71 5.39 15.92
C LYS A 23 -6.55 4.18 15.00
N SER A 24 -7.06 3.04 15.45
CA SER A 24 -7.01 1.75 14.76
C SER A 24 -8.37 1.02 14.88
N ARG A 25 -8.42 -0.26 14.51
CA ARG A 25 -9.60 -1.13 14.71
C ARG A 25 -9.22 -2.49 15.28
N THR A 26 -10.18 -3.14 15.95
CA THR A 26 -10.09 -4.57 16.23
C THR A 26 -10.42 -5.39 15.00
N VAL A 27 -9.80 -6.56 14.90
CA VAL A 27 -10.09 -7.61 13.92
C VAL A 27 -10.43 -8.87 14.68
N LEU A 28 -11.26 -9.72 14.08
CA LEU A 28 -11.51 -11.07 14.53
C LEU A 28 -11.46 -11.96 13.30
N GLU A 29 -10.34 -12.66 13.09
CA GLU A 29 -10.09 -13.49 11.89
C GLU A 29 -11.09 -14.65 11.77
N LYS A 30 -11.48 -15.22 12.92
CA LYS A 30 -12.43 -16.33 13.01
C LYS A 30 -13.52 -15.96 14.01
N SER A 31 -14.76 -15.84 13.54
CA SER A 31 -15.88 -15.51 14.42
C SER A 31 -16.22 -16.65 15.38
N HIS A 32 -16.79 -16.28 16.52
CA HIS A 32 -17.35 -17.21 17.51
C HIS A 32 -18.72 -17.77 17.09
N GLY A 33 -19.17 -17.52 15.85
CA GLY A 33 -20.50 -17.91 15.35
C GLY A 33 -21.67 -17.07 15.89
N VAL A 34 -21.41 -16.09 16.78
CA VAL A 34 -22.41 -15.16 17.30
C VAL A 34 -22.23 -13.78 16.65
N PHE A 35 -23.34 -13.19 16.24
CA PHE A 35 -23.38 -11.93 15.49
C PHE A 35 -24.39 -10.97 16.11
N LEU A 36 -24.07 -9.68 16.08
CA LEU A 36 -24.94 -8.58 16.50
C LEU A 36 -25.00 -7.55 15.38
N LYS A 37 -26.20 -7.33 14.81
CA LYS A 37 -26.41 -6.52 13.58
C LYS A 37 -25.46 -6.94 12.45
N ASP A 38 -25.45 -8.25 12.15
CA ASP A 38 -24.65 -8.91 11.11
C ASP A 38 -23.11 -8.76 11.23
N ARG A 39 -22.61 -8.25 12.37
CA ARG A 39 -21.17 -8.19 12.69
C ARG A 39 -20.83 -9.17 13.80
N ALA A 40 -19.69 -9.87 13.66
CA ALA A 40 -19.26 -10.87 14.63
C ALA A 40 -19.02 -10.23 16.01
N LEU A 41 -19.63 -10.80 17.05
CA LEU A 41 -19.49 -10.34 18.43
C LEU A 41 -18.12 -10.76 18.99
N MET A 42 -17.44 -9.85 19.69
CA MET A 42 -16.13 -10.11 20.31
C MET A 42 -16.26 -10.50 21.78
N THR A 43 -15.27 -11.22 22.30
CA THR A 43 -15.16 -11.64 23.71
C THR A 43 -13.94 -11.00 24.39
N VAL A 44 -13.87 -11.05 25.71
CA VAL A 44 -12.71 -10.53 26.46
C VAL A 44 -11.39 -11.24 26.12
N ASN A 45 -11.45 -12.45 25.57
CA ASN A 45 -10.27 -13.23 25.14
C ASN A 45 -9.73 -12.82 23.76
N ASP A 46 -10.43 -11.95 23.03
CA ASP A 46 -10.03 -11.46 21.70
C ASP A 46 -8.97 -10.34 21.78
N CYS A 47 -8.05 -10.39 22.75
CA CYS A 47 -6.97 -9.43 22.98
C CYS A 47 -5.62 -9.83 22.35
N LYS A 48 -5.58 -10.91 21.55
CA LYS A 48 -4.35 -11.37 20.90
C LYS A 48 -3.81 -10.32 19.92
N PRO A 49 -2.48 -10.22 19.70
CA PRO A 49 -1.90 -9.20 18.82
C PRO A 49 -2.48 -9.17 17.40
N GLU A 50 -2.89 -10.32 16.87
CA GLU A 50 -3.49 -10.48 15.54
C GLU A 50 -4.87 -9.81 15.44
N ASN A 51 -5.59 -9.72 16.57
CA ASN A 51 -6.90 -9.08 16.67
C ASN A 51 -6.81 -7.55 16.87
N ILE A 52 -5.60 -6.96 16.96
CA ILE A 52 -5.41 -5.52 17.22
C ILE A 52 -4.49 -4.91 16.16
N ILE A 53 -5.10 -4.25 15.16
CA ILE A 53 -4.35 -3.59 14.07
C ILE A 53 -3.42 -2.50 14.65
N CYS A 54 -2.23 -2.36 14.07
CA CYS A 54 -1.25 -1.36 14.50
C CYS A 54 -1.73 0.10 14.40
N PHE A 55 -1.25 0.92 15.34
CA PHE A 55 -1.59 2.34 15.46
C PHE A 55 -0.75 3.25 14.54
N GLY A 56 -0.30 2.70 13.40
CA GLY A 56 0.58 3.36 12.42
C GLY A 56 2.04 3.45 12.88
N GLY A 57 2.31 4.32 13.86
CA GLY A 57 3.62 4.55 14.45
C GLY A 57 3.56 4.56 15.97
N CYS A 58 4.72 4.47 16.64
CA CYS A 58 4.83 4.39 18.09
C CYS A 58 5.78 5.45 18.66
N TYR A 59 5.31 6.21 19.65
CA TYR A 59 6.08 7.23 20.37
C TYR A 59 6.82 6.71 21.62
N SER A 60 6.63 5.44 21.99
CA SER A 60 7.25 4.90 23.21
C SER A 60 8.72 4.54 22.98
N MET A 61 9.61 5.05 23.82
CA MET A 61 11.03 4.67 23.83
C MET A 61 11.28 3.23 24.30
N GLU A 62 10.25 2.55 24.82
CA GLU A 62 10.29 1.11 25.13
C GLU A 62 10.07 0.24 23.88
N ASN A 63 9.55 0.82 22.79
CA ASN A 63 9.51 0.15 21.49
C ASN A 63 10.93 0.16 20.88
N PRO A 64 11.49 -1.01 20.51
CA PRO A 64 12.84 -1.10 19.96
C PRO A 64 13.02 -0.30 18.65
N ASP A 65 11.99 -0.18 17.82
CA ASP A 65 12.06 0.59 16.57
C ASP A 65 12.19 2.09 16.89
N THR A 66 11.42 2.59 17.86
CA THR A 66 11.47 4.00 18.30
C THR A 66 12.81 4.33 18.97
N ALA A 67 13.32 3.41 19.78
CA ALA A 67 14.64 3.54 20.40
C ALA A 67 15.78 3.53 19.35
N ALA A 68 15.67 2.68 18.33
CA ALA A 68 16.65 2.61 17.24
C ALA A 68 16.65 3.88 16.37
N GLU A 69 15.48 4.41 16.01
CA GLU A 69 15.40 5.69 15.29
C GLU A 69 15.95 6.85 16.13
N ALA A 70 15.73 6.85 17.45
CA ALA A 70 16.27 7.89 18.33
C ALA A 70 17.80 7.83 18.41
N GLN A 71 18.37 6.62 18.47
CA GLN A 71 19.82 6.42 18.42
C GLN A 71 20.41 6.85 17.08
N LYS A 72 19.76 6.56 15.94
CA LYS A 72 20.20 7.04 14.61
C LYS A 72 20.24 8.57 14.57
N ILE A 73 19.16 9.23 14.97
CA ILE A 73 19.07 10.69 15.01
C ILE A 73 20.16 11.28 15.91
N GLN A 74 20.43 10.68 17.07
CA GLN A 74 21.53 11.11 17.95
C GLN A 74 22.90 10.95 17.28
N MET A 75 23.18 9.80 16.65
CA MET A 75 24.45 9.53 15.97
C MET A 75 24.66 10.45 14.76
N ASP A 76 23.62 10.78 14.00
CA ASP A 76 23.71 11.71 12.87
C ASP A 76 23.96 13.16 13.36
N VAL A 77 23.30 13.60 14.44
CA VAL A 77 23.58 14.89 15.08
C VAL A 77 25.03 14.96 15.60
N GLU A 78 25.53 13.91 16.26
CA GLU A 78 26.92 13.85 16.73
C GLU A 78 27.95 13.87 15.57
N LYS A 79 27.60 13.24 14.44
CA LYS A 79 28.44 13.14 13.24
C LYS A 79 28.49 14.43 12.42
N ASP A 80 27.38 15.16 12.32
CA ASP A 80 27.31 16.44 11.60
C ASP A 80 27.78 17.64 12.46
N CYS A 81 27.87 17.47 13.78
CA CYS A 81 28.33 18.49 14.73
C CYS A 81 29.48 18.06 15.68
N PRO A 82 30.61 17.52 15.16
CA PRO A 82 31.71 17.02 16.00
C PRO A 82 32.38 18.12 16.85
N ASN A 83 32.41 19.35 16.36
CA ASN A 83 33.04 20.48 17.06
C ASN A 83 32.17 21.00 18.22
N THR A 84 30.86 20.81 18.15
CA THR A 84 29.91 21.38 19.12
C THR A 84 30.03 20.70 20.48
N PHE A 85 30.41 19.43 20.57
CA PHE A 85 30.60 18.73 21.84
C PHE A 85 31.85 19.23 22.58
N THR A 86 32.99 19.36 21.89
CA THR A 86 34.23 19.89 22.49
C THR A 86 34.10 21.37 22.85
N ASP A 87 33.47 22.18 22.00
CA ASP A 87 33.26 23.60 22.28
C ASP A 87 32.22 23.83 23.37
N THR A 88 31.18 22.99 23.48
CA THR A 88 30.21 23.08 24.58
C THR A 88 30.83 22.74 25.92
N VAL A 89 31.67 21.70 26.01
CA VAL A 89 32.39 21.37 27.26
C VAL A 89 33.38 22.47 27.64
N MET A 90 34.11 23.05 26.68
CA MET A 90 35.01 24.19 26.94
C MET A 90 34.24 25.45 27.35
N ASN A 91 33.10 25.74 26.73
CA ASN A 91 32.24 26.87 27.09
C ASN A 91 31.51 26.68 28.44
N PHE A 92 31.24 25.43 28.86
CA PHE A 92 30.62 25.16 30.17
C PHE A 92 31.54 25.53 31.35
N PHE A 93 32.86 25.42 31.16
CA PHE A 93 33.85 25.97 32.10
C PHE A 93 34.12 27.48 31.89
N ALA A 94 33.75 28.03 30.73
CA ALA A 94 34.01 29.41 30.32
C ALA A 94 32.73 30.25 30.14
N LYS A 95 32.05 30.47 31.28
CA LYS A 95 30.97 31.45 31.59
C LYS A 95 29.54 30.90 31.63
N LYS A 96 28.89 31.19 32.76
CA LYS A 96 27.43 31.30 32.85
C LYS A 96 26.95 32.40 31.89
N ASP A 97 25.91 32.14 31.11
CA ASP A 97 24.56 32.61 31.43
C ASP A 97 23.53 31.94 30.51
N GLN A 98 22.31 31.78 31.01
CA GLN A 98 21.26 31.00 30.37
C GLN A 98 20.66 31.71 29.14
N LYS A 99 20.36 30.95 28.10
CA LYS A 99 19.39 31.34 27.08
C LYS A 99 18.53 30.14 26.71
N GLU A 100 17.28 30.16 27.16
CA GLU A 100 16.29 29.12 26.82
C GLU A 100 16.03 29.13 25.31
N SER A 101 16.31 28.02 24.63
CA SER A 101 15.78 27.76 23.29
C SER A 101 14.40 27.13 23.42
N SER A 102 13.38 27.83 22.93
CA SER A 102 12.05 27.27 22.78
C SER A 102 12.02 26.27 21.63
N ASP A 103 12.44 25.04 21.90
CA ASP A 103 12.33 23.93 20.95
C ASP A 103 11.52 22.81 21.60
N ALA A 104 10.43 22.39 20.96
CA ALA A 104 9.67 21.25 21.41
C ALA A 104 10.50 19.99 21.13
N PRO A 105 10.69 19.06 22.09
CA PRO A 105 11.53 17.90 21.86
C PRO A 105 11.00 17.10 20.68
N LEU A 106 11.84 16.93 19.66
CA LEU A 106 11.60 16.11 18.47
C LEU A 106 11.07 14.73 18.90
N ARG A 107 9.78 14.49 18.65
CA ARG A 107 9.13 13.21 18.98
C ARG A 107 9.51 12.18 17.92
N VAL A 108 10.45 11.33 18.26
CA VAL A 108 10.83 10.17 17.44
C VAL A 108 9.66 9.18 17.35
N VAL A 109 9.52 8.55 16.19
CA VAL A 109 8.46 7.57 15.90
C VAL A 109 9.08 6.31 15.31
N GLY A 110 8.85 5.17 15.96
CA GLY A 110 9.18 3.85 15.44
C GLY A 110 7.97 3.16 14.80
N ILE A 111 8.20 2.01 14.17
CA ILE A 111 7.13 1.17 13.62
C ILE A 111 6.25 0.65 14.76
N CYS A 112 4.93 0.70 14.59
CA CYS A 112 4.00 0.15 15.57
C CYS A 112 3.78 -1.35 15.33
N THR A 113 4.36 -2.20 16.18
CA THR A 113 4.02 -3.62 16.25
C THR A 113 3.48 -3.94 17.66
N PRO A 114 2.15 -3.94 17.88
CA PRO A 114 1.57 -4.17 19.21
C PRO A 114 2.06 -5.47 19.86
N LYS A 115 2.41 -5.41 21.15
CA LYS A 115 2.82 -6.54 21.98
C LYS A 115 1.96 -6.59 23.22
N ILE A 116 0.80 -7.22 23.11
CA ILE A 116 -0.19 -7.25 24.20
C ILE A 116 0.31 -8.12 25.35
N ILE A 117 0.27 -7.57 26.56
CA ILE A 117 0.63 -8.28 27.81
C ILE A 117 -0.59 -8.61 28.68
N SER A 118 -1.75 -8.02 28.38
CA SER A 118 -3.02 -8.40 28.98
C SER A 118 -3.44 -9.82 28.57
N ALA A 119 -3.90 -10.62 29.52
CA ALA A 119 -4.47 -11.94 29.26
C ALA A 119 -5.91 -11.86 28.71
N GLU A 120 -6.64 -10.80 29.06
CA GLU A 120 -8.01 -10.50 28.63
C GLU A 120 -8.21 -8.97 28.56
N TRP A 121 -9.25 -8.53 27.84
CA TRP A 121 -9.77 -7.16 27.89
C TRP A 121 -10.47 -6.88 29.23
N ASP A 122 -10.26 -5.70 29.82
CA ASP A 122 -10.68 -5.41 31.21
C ASP A 122 -12.16 -5.09 31.45
N ASN A 123 -13.00 -4.98 30.40
CA ASN A 123 -14.44 -4.68 30.52
C ASN A 123 -15.30 -5.67 29.72
N GLY A 124 -15.89 -6.64 30.43
CA GLY A 124 -16.77 -7.68 29.88
C GLY A 124 -18.20 -7.61 30.43
N GLY A 125 -19.17 -8.00 29.59
CA GLY A 125 -20.60 -7.97 29.93
C GLY A 125 -21.05 -9.18 30.75
N ASN A 126 -21.67 -8.94 31.89
CA ASN A 126 -22.02 -9.97 32.90
C ASN A 126 -23.42 -10.61 32.73
N THR A 127 -24.13 -10.34 31.63
CA THR A 127 -25.54 -10.75 31.44
C THR A 127 -25.75 -11.89 30.43
N VAL A 128 -24.76 -12.17 29.58
CA VAL A 128 -24.82 -13.16 28.49
C VAL A 128 -23.44 -13.77 28.32
N GLU A 129 -23.36 -15.07 28.02
CA GLU A 129 -22.12 -15.76 27.63
C GLU A 129 -22.16 -16.16 26.15
N VAL A 130 -21.00 -16.14 25.48
CA VAL A 130 -20.80 -16.56 24.09
C VAL A 130 -19.87 -17.76 24.09
N ASN A 131 -20.41 -18.97 23.86
CA ASN A 131 -19.66 -20.23 23.91
C ASN A 131 -18.91 -20.48 25.24
N GLY A 132 -19.37 -19.88 26.34
CA GLY A 132 -18.70 -19.93 27.65
C GLY A 132 -17.65 -18.83 27.88
N GLU A 133 -17.52 -17.87 26.96
CA GLU A 133 -16.70 -16.67 27.12
C GLU A 133 -17.55 -15.41 27.38
N VAL A 134 -16.95 -14.43 28.06
CA VAL A 134 -17.60 -13.17 28.40
C VAL A 134 -17.56 -12.21 27.19
N PRO A 135 -18.70 -11.67 26.72
CA PRO A 135 -18.74 -10.70 25.63
C PRO A 135 -18.04 -9.39 26.00
N LEU A 136 -17.36 -8.79 25.03
CA LEU A 136 -16.59 -7.56 25.21
C LEU A 136 -17.50 -6.32 25.19
N LEU A 137 -17.23 -5.35 26.07
CA LEU A 137 -17.92 -4.06 26.12
C LEU A 137 -17.00 -2.91 25.68
N ALA A 138 -17.56 -1.84 25.13
CA ALA A 138 -16.76 -0.67 24.76
C ALA A 138 -16.20 0.05 26.01
N GLY A 139 -15.15 0.85 25.83
CA GLY A 139 -14.32 1.36 26.93
C GLY A 139 -13.39 0.32 27.56
N ALA A 140 -13.42 -0.94 27.11
CA ALA A 140 -12.45 -1.95 27.51
C ALA A 140 -11.03 -1.59 27.09
N LYS A 141 -10.06 -2.02 27.90
CA LYS A 141 -8.65 -1.74 27.74
C LYS A 141 -7.78 -2.98 27.79
N VAL A 142 -6.64 -2.90 27.10
CA VAL A 142 -5.50 -3.81 27.22
C VAL A 142 -4.19 -3.04 27.20
N TYR A 143 -3.15 -3.65 27.74
CA TYR A 143 -1.83 -3.03 27.87
C TYR A 143 -0.83 -3.65 26.90
N CYS A 144 -0.02 -2.78 26.29
CA CYS A 144 1.11 -3.13 25.43
C CYS A 144 2.41 -3.12 26.24
N LEU A 145 3.33 -4.04 25.94
CA LEU A 145 4.67 -4.15 26.52
C LEU A 145 5.48 -2.84 26.42
N TYR A 146 5.18 -2.00 25.43
CA TYR A 146 5.83 -0.70 25.22
C TYR A 146 5.12 0.46 25.93
N GLY A 147 4.44 0.20 27.06
CA GLY A 147 3.78 1.22 27.89
C GLY A 147 2.47 1.81 27.32
N GLY A 148 1.99 1.29 26.19
CA GLY A 148 0.75 1.76 25.55
C GLY A 148 -0.51 1.19 26.20
N GLU A 149 -1.40 2.05 26.69
CA GLU A 149 -2.78 1.68 27.04
C GLU A 149 -3.62 1.74 25.77
N ILE A 150 -4.27 0.63 25.41
CA ILE A 150 -5.11 0.48 24.24
C ILE A 150 -6.57 0.40 24.68
N GLU A 151 -7.42 1.32 24.22
CA GLU A 151 -8.83 1.41 24.63
C GLU A 151 -9.78 1.31 23.41
N ILE A 152 -10.89 0.59 23.59
CA ILE A 152 -12.00 0.54 22.63
C ILE A 152 -12.88 1.78 22.79
N ILE A 153 -12.85 2.68 21.81
CA ILE A 153 -13.52 3.98 21.85
C ILE A 153 -14.78 4.06 20.99
N ASP A 154 -15.08 3.02 20.22
CA ASP A 154 -16.36 2.81 19.53
C ASP A 154 -16.65 1.30 19.44
N SER A 155 -17.91 0.92 19.57
CA SER A 155 -18.36 -0.49 19.60
C SER A 155 -18.30 -1.22 18.25
N GLY A 156 -18.16 -0.50 17.14
CA GLY A 156 -18.24 -1.06 15.79
C GLY A 156 -19.66 -1.42 15.32
N GLN A 157 -20.69 -1.23 16.13
CA GLN A 157 -22.08 -1.49 15.74
C GLN A 157 -22.63 -0.38 14.82
N PRO A 158 -23.42 -0.69 13.78
CA PRO A 158 -24.10 0.33 13.00
C PRO A 158 -25.20 1.05 13.81
N GLU A 159 -25.39 2.33 13.51
CA GLU A 159 -26.42 3.18 14.12
C GLU A 159 -27.83 2.72 13.74
N ALA A 160 -28.81 2.99 14.61
CA ALA A 160 -30.19 2.56 14.40
C ALA A 160 -30.87 3.40 13.32
N GLY A 161 -30.90 2.87 12.09
CA GLY A 161 -31.53 3.50 10.93
C GLY A 161 -30.79 3.25 9.62
N ASP A 162 -29.51 2.89 9.68
CA ASP A 162 -28.74 2.54 8.49
C ASP A 162 -28.96 1.07 8.09
N MET A 163 -29.93 0.85 7.21
CA MET A 163 -30.17 -0.43 6.53
C MET A 163 -29.50 -0.49 5.14
N SER A 164 -28.56 0.41 4.82
CA SER A 164 -28.01 0.56 3.46
C SER A 164 -26.82 -0.35 3.13
N GLN A 165 -26.75 -1.55 3.73
CA GLN A 165 -25.88 -2.64 3.29
C GLN A 165 -26.33 -4.00 3.87
N VAL A 166 -27.22 -4.69 3.16
CA VAL A 166 -27.46 -6.13 3.34
C VAL A 166 -26.70 -6.87 2.23
N GLU A 167 -25.40 -7.08 2.43
CA GLU A 167 -24.67 -8.07 1.64
C GLU A 167 -24.97 -9.47 2.18
N ILE A 168 -25.78 -10.22 1.46
CA ILE A 168 -26.13 -11.59 1.81
C ILE A 168 -24.91 -12.48 1.58
N SER A 169 -24.20 -12.81 2.66
CA SER A 169 -23.11 -13.78 2.62
C SER A 169 -23.66 -15.17 2.23
N PRO A 170 -23.11 -15.85 1.19
CA PRO A 170 -23.71 -17.06 0.60
C PRO A 170 -23.53 -18.34 1.45
N HIS A 171 -23.37 -18.22 2.77
CA HIS A 171 -23.18 -19.34 3.71
C HIS A 171 -24.19 -19.29 4.88
N SER A 172 -25.48 -19.30 4.53
CA SER A 172 -26.56 -19.61 5.47
C SER A 172 -27.65 -20.44 4.78
N VAL A 173 -27.55 -21.77 4.89
CA VAL A 173 -28.61 -22.69 4.46
C VAL A 173 -29.71 -22.69 5.54
N PRO A 174 -30.96 -22.33 5.23
CA PRO A 174 -32.04 -22.49 6.19
C PRO A 174 -32.43 -23.97 6.30
N LEU A 175 -32.41 -24.49 7.53
CA LEU A 175 -33.03 -25.78 7.86
C LEU A 175 -34.56 -25.63 7.82
N SER A 176 -35.20 -26.10 6.76
CA SER A 176 -36.64 -26.41 6.74
C SER A 176 -36.90 -27.70 5.96
N GLY A 177 -37.93 -28.44 6.38
CA GLY A 177 -38.01 -29.90 6.16
C GLY A 177 -38.59 -30.39 4.84
N SER A 178 -38.30 -31.66 4.56
CA SER A 178 -38.95 -32.60 3.63
C SER A 178 -40.49 -32.55 3.67
N PRO A 179 -41.25 -32.99 2.62
CA PRO A 179 -40.92 -34.17 1.79
C PRO A 179 -41.23 -34.11 0.27
N GLY A 180 -40.62 -35.03 -0.51
CA GLY A 180 -41.10 -35.33 -1.88
C GLY A 180 -40.14 -36.08 -2.82
N SER A 181 -40.24 -37.42 -2.83
CA SER A 181 -40.04 -38.34 -3.99
C SER A 181 -38.82 -38.26 -4.94
N ASN A 182 -38.14 -39.41 -5.08
CA ASN A 182 -37.61 -40.06 -6.31
C ASN A 182 -36.69 -39.24 -7.26
N ALA A 183 -35.47 -39.64 -7.64
CA ALA A 183 -35.02 -40.96 -8.05
C ALA A 183 -33.48 -41.00 -8.28
N GLU A 184 -32.93 -42.22 -8.24
CA GLU A 184 -31.78 -42.75 -9.00
C GLU A 184 -30.39 -42.04 -9.02
N SER A 185 -29.43 -42.78 -8.47
CA SER A 185 -27.96 -42.74 -8.66
C SER A 185 -27.55 -43.47 -9.98
N PRO A 186 -26.25 -43.66 -10.35
CA PRO A 186 -24.98 -43.18 -9.76
C PRO A 186 -23.85 -42.74 -10.74
N ALA A 187 -22.86 -42.01 -10.19
CA ALA A 187 -21.38 -42.20 -10.32
C ALA A 187 -20.59 -42.19 -11.66
N MET A 188 -19.26 -42.13 -11.45
CA MET A 188 -18.11 -42.30 -12.36
C MET A 188 -17.70 -41.05 -13.18
N GLY A 189 -16.42 -40.69 -13.27
CA GLY A 189 -15.24 -41.31 -12.63
C GLY A 189 -13.97 -40.45 -12.79
N ALA A 190 -12.96 -40.72 -11.97
CA ALA A 190 -11.66 -40.05 -12.04
C ALA A 190 -10.73 -40.68 -13.09
N ALA A 191 -9.88 -39.87 -13.71
CA ALA A 191 -8.66 -40.33 -14.37
C ALA A 191 -7.58 -39.26 -14.27
N ALA A 192 -6.41 -39.66 -13.78
CA ALA A 192 -5.18 -38.87 -13.74
C ALA A 192 -4.06 -39.60 -14.50
N ALA A 193 -2.89 -38.94 -14.60
CA ALA A 193 -1.66 -39.32 -15.32
C ALA A 193 -1.52 -38.73 -16.75
N GLY A 194 -0.32 -38.35 -17.20
CA GLY A 194 0.98 -38.47 -16.53
C GLY A 194 2.11 -37.67 -17.21
N LEU A 195 3.29 -37.70 -16.59
CA LEU A 195 4.48 -36.92 -16.99
C LEU A 195 5.14 -37.43 -18.28
N ALA A 196 5.82 -36.52 -18.99
CA ALA A 196 7.04 -36.84 -19.76
C ALA A 196 7.96 -35.62 -19.94
N ALA A 197 9.27 -35.86 -19.96
CA ALA A 197 10.34 -34.95 -20.38
C ALA A 197 11.35 -35.79 -21.20
N ILE A 198 12.46 -35.33 -21.78
CA ILE A 198 13.35 -34.15 -21.64
C ILE A 198 14.01 -33.96 -23.07
N PRO A 199 15.19 -33.34 -23.29
CA PRO A 199 15.85 -32.10 -22.81
C PRO A 199 16.33 -31.20 -23.99
N GLY A 200 17.10 -30.12 -23.74
CA GLY A 200 18.02 -29.59 -24.77
C GLY A 200 18.53 -28.14 -24.61
N MET A 201 19.76 -27.95 -24.11
CA MET A 201 20.56 -26.71 -24.22
C MET A 201 21.69 -26.89 -25.26
N PRO A 202 22.27 -25.81 -25.81
CA PRO A 202 23.64 -25.45 -25.39
C PRO A 202 23.93 -23.93 -25.28
N LYS A 203 25.09 -23.59 -24.68
CA LYS A 203 25.64 -22.23 -24.42
C LYS A 203 26.85 -21.89 -25.31
N GLN A 204 27.12 -20.59 -25.53
CA GLN A 204 28.43 -19.92 -25.78
C GLN A 204 28.19 -18.38 -25.57
N ALA A 205 28.98 -17.53 -24.87
CA ALA A 205 30.44 -17.26 -24.79
C ALA A 205 30.98 -16.48 -26.03
N VAL A 206 31.84 -15.42 -25.99
CA VAL A 206 32.58 -14.70 -24.92
C VAL A 206 33.22 -13.38 -25.48
N ALA A 207 33.45 -12.32 -24.66
CA ALA A 207 34.38 -11.14 -24.79
C ALA A 207 34.37 -10.24 -26.08
N GLY A 208 34.93 -9.00 -26.14
CA GLY A 208 35.57 -8.09 -25.16
C GLY A 208 36.29 -6.88 -25.85
N MET A 209 37.00 -6.02 -25.07
CA MET A 209 37.80 -4.80 -25.45
C MET A 209 37.00 -3.51 -25.74
N ILE A 210 37.24 -2.28 -25.22
CA ILE A 210 38.37 -1.47 -24.64
C ILE A 210 38.98 -0.42 -25.61
N GLY A 211 38.94 0.87 -25.22
CA GLY A 211 39.70 2.01 -25.79
C GLY A 211 38.84 3.29 -25.99
N ALA A 212 38.78 4.28 -25.07
CA ALA A 212 39.72 5.39 -24.83
C ALA A 212 39.81 6.44 -25.99
N SER A 213 39.80 7.78 -25.80
CA SER A 213 39.62 8.65 -24.61
C SER A 213 39.55 10.17 -24.99
N LYS A 214 39.22 11.05 -24.01
CA LYS A 214 39.35 12.54 -23.95
C LYS A 214 38.27 13.43 -24.62
N ALA A 215 37.97 14.66 -24.15
CA ALA A 215 38.04 15.31 -22.82
C ALA A 215 37.45 16.75 -22.87
N SER A 216 36.68 17.18 -21.85
CA SER A 216 36.52 18.57 -21.31
C SER A 216 35.26 18.60 -20.40
N SER A 217 35.35 18.59 -19.06
CA SER A 217 35.40 19.76 -18.13
C SER A 217 34.12 20.63 -18.18
N TYR A 218 33.38 20.96 -17.11
CA TYR A 218 33.60 21.01 -15.63
C TYR A 218 32.43 20.28 -14.90
N GLY A 219 32.63 19.45 -13.86
CA GLY A 219 32.66 19.85 -12.44
C GLY A 219 31.25 19.88 -11.79
N LYS A 220 30.90 19.14 -10.72
CA LYS A 220 31.69 18.40 -9.71
C LYS A 220 30.87 17.21 -9.16
N SER A 221 31.52 16.07 -8.93
CA SER A 221 30.90 14.77 -8.61
C SER A 221 30.56 14.56 -7.12
N LYS A 222 29.50 13.78 -6.86
CA LYS A 222 29.52 12.73 -5.82
C LYS A 222 29.44 11.38 -6.54
N THR A 223 30.37 10.48 -6.24
CA THR A 223 30.32 9.04 -6.54
C THR A 223 29.17 8.43 -5.74
N SER A 224 28.25 7.63 -6.30
CA SER A 224 28.41 6.38 -7.07
C SER A 224 28.78 5.16 -6.21
N ASP A 225 27.99 4.96 -5.16
CA ASP A 225 27.57 3.68 -4.58
C ASP A 225 26.04 3.85 -4.35
N ALA A 226 25.12 2.90 -4.54
CA ALA A 226 25.23 1.46 -4.71
C ALA A 226 24.22 0.91 -5.75
N GLU A 227 24.14 -0.42 -5.87
CA GLU A 227 23.21 -1.15 -6.74
C GLU A 227 21.73 -0.87 -6.43
N GLY A 228 20.88 -0.77 -7.45
CA GLY A 228 19.43 -0.53 -7.34
C GLY A 228 18.60 -1.69 -6.76
N SER A 229 19.25 -2.67 -6.13
CA SER A 229 18.66 -3.85 -5.49
C SER A 229 18.65 -3.73 -3.96
N GLY A 230 18.51 -2.52 -3.43
CA GLY A 230 18.41 -2.25 -2.00
C GLY A 230 17.12 -2.83 -1.39
N GLN A 231 17.14 -3.05 -0.07
CA GLN A 231 15.90 -3.19 0.69
C GLN A 231 15.19 -1.82 0.72
N PRO A 232 13.83 -1.77 0.69
CA PRO A 232 13.10 -0.51 0.85
C PRO A 232 13.47 0.15 2.18
N ALA A 233 13.65 1.47 2.16
CA ALA A 233 13.93 2.27 3.35
C ALA A 233 12.75 2.24 4.35
N ILE A 234 11.52 2.16 3.83
CA ILE A 234 10.30 1.90 4.61
C ILE A 234 9.42 0.93 3.81
N THR A 235 8.91 -0.10 4.49
CA THR A 235 7.75 -0.89 4.01
C THR A 235 6.56 -0.54 4.88
N LYS A 236 5.52 0.07 4.29
CA LYS A 236 4.32 0.53 4.98
C LYS A 236 3.14 -0.30 4.49
N ASP A 237 2.86 -1.39 5.21
CA ASP A 237 1.97 -2.45 4.76
C ASP A 237 2.45 -3.02 3.40
N TRP A 238 1.72 -2.80 2.31
CA TRP A 238 2.17 -3.17 0.97
C TRP A 238 3.24 -2.22 0.42
N LEU A 239 3.15 -0.92 0.71
CA LEU A 239 3.88 0.13 0.00
C LEU A 239 5.39 0.08 0.28
N ARG A 240 6.20 0.07 -0.78
CA ARG A 240 7.67 0.01 -0.73
C ARG A 240 8.25 1.37 -1.09
N LEU A 241 8.92 2.01 -0.13
CA LEU A 241 9.49 3.35 -0.25
C LEU A 241 11.01 3.28 -0.16
N TYR A 242 11.70 3.87 -1.13
CA TYR A 242 13.15 3.94 -1.21
C TYR A 242 13.60 5.38 -0.94
N SER A 243 14.78 5.56 -0.32
CA SER A 243 15.37 6.88 -0.05
C SER A 243 16.18 7.46 -1.22
N SER A 244 16.28 6.72 -2.32
CA SER A 244 16.94 7.11 -3.56
C SER A 244 16.21 6.49 -4.76
N PRO A 245 16.38 7.03 -5.98
CA PRO A 245 15.85 6.40 -7.18
C PRO A 245 16.35 4.95 -7.34
N THR A 246 15.51 4.07 -7.89
CA THR A 246 15.71 2.61 -7.86
C THR A 246 16.37 2.06 -9.12
N VAL A 247 16.40 2.81 -10.23
CA VAL A 247 17.07 2.41 -11.46
C VAL A 247 18.38 3.20 -11.61
N SER A 248 19.48 2.48 -11.84
CA SER A 248 20.78 3.08 -12.10
C SER A 248 20.83 3.74 -13.48
N GLY A 249 20.73 5.06 -13.54
CA GLY A 249 20.85 5.82 -14.79
C GLY A 249 20.35 7.25 -14.66
N ILE A 250 20.39 7.99 -15.77
CA ILE A 250 19.73 9.30 -15.86
C ILE A 250 18.31 9.06 -16.37
N GLY A 251 17.32 9.18 -15.48
CA GLY A 251 15.91 9.19 -15.86
C GLY A 251 15.47 10.54 -16.40
N ARG A 252 14.40 10.55 -17.19
CA ARG A 252 13.70 11.77 -17.62
C ARG A 252 12.70 12.17 -16.54
N HIS A 253 12.97 13.31 -15.92
CA HIS A 253 12.12 13.93 -14.91
C HIS A 253 10.88 14.56 -15.55
N VAL A 254 9.68 14.15 -15.10
CA VAL A 254 8.40 14.68 -15.54
C VAL A 254 7.61 15.17 -14.33
N ALA A 255 7.67 16.49 -14.10
CA ALA A 255 6.99 17.13 -12.98
C ALA A 255 5.47 16.87 -12.99
N LYS A 256 4.90 16.71 -11.79
CA LYS A 256 3.46 16.61 -11.58
C LYS A 256 2.72 17.78 -12.26
N HIS A 257 1.63 17.48 -12.97
CA HIS A 257 0.83 18.52 -13.61
C HIS A 257 0.12 19.43 -12.57
N PRO A 258 0.08 20.77 -12.76
CA PRO A 258 -0.50 21.69 -11.78
C PRO A 258 -1.98 21.45 -11.46
N ASN A 259 -2.76 20.93 -12.41
CA ASN A 259 -4.19 20.66 -12.24
C ASN A 259 -4.50 19.23 -11.74
N ALA A 260 -3.49 18.36 -11.62
CA ALA A 260 -3.69 17.02 -11.05
C ALA A 260 -3.91 17.11 -9.52
N ASN A 261 -4.54 16.12 -8.90
CA ASN A 261 -4.81 16.14 -7.45
C ASN A 261 -3.53 16.23 -6.62
N ASN A 262 -3.59 16.69 -5.36
CA ASN A 262 -2.39 16.78 -4.51
C ASN A 262 -1.82 15.42 -4.07
N TYR A 263 -2.62 14.36 -4.22
CA TYR A 263 -2.43 13.00 -3.75
C TYR A 263 -2.78 12.04 -4.90
N ASP A 264 -2.15 12.24 -6.05
CA ASP A 264 -2.54 11.73 -7.37
C ASP A 264 -1.70 10.54 -7.87
N TRP A 265 -0.95 9.90 -6.96
CA TRP A 265 -0.12 8.74 -7.27
C TRP A 265 -0.74 7.40 -6.82
N GLY A 266 -1.53 7.40 -5.74
CA GLY A 266 -2.10 6.21 -5.09
C GLY A 266 -3.49 5.79 -5.57
N MET A 267 -3.90 6.21 -6.77
CA MET A 267 -5.25 5.95 -7.30
C MET A 267 -5.34 4.52 -7.87
N PRO A 268 -6.52 3.87 -7.87
CA PRO A 268 -6.67 2.50 -8.34
C PRO A 268 -7.06 2.40 -9.83
N GLU A 269 -6.38 1.54 -10.59
CA GLU A 269 -6.83 1.09 -11.91
C GLU A 269 -7.22 -0.39 -11.85
N GLU A 270 -8.48 -0.70 -12.13
CA GLU A 270 -8.90 -2.07 -12.38
C GLU A 270 -8.98 -2.33 -13.88
N LEU A 271 -8.03 -3.11 -14.41
CA LEU A 271 -8.07 -3.57 -15.80
C LEU A 271 -9.07 -4.73 -15.96
N LEU A 272 -10.35 -4.36 -15.85
CA LEU A 272 -11.49 -5.25 -15.89
C LEU A 272 -11.62 -5.96 -17.24
N LYS A 273 -11.33 -7.26 -17.23
CA LYS A 273 -12.01 -8.23 -18.10
C LYS A 273 -12.65 -9.26 -17.20
N TYR A 274 -13.96 -9.12 -17.00
CA TYR A 274 -14.75 -10.17 -16.39
C TYR A 274 -14.73 -11.42 -17.29
N ASP A 275 -14.89 -12.60 -16.69
CA ASP A 275 -15.15 -13.83 -17.44
C ASP A 275 -16.54 -13.78 -18.12
N SER A 276 -16.89 -14.83 -18.88
CA SER A 276 -18.20 -14.93 -19.53
C SER A 276 -19.39 -14.97 -18.56
N ASN A 277 -19.14 -15.08 -17.26
CA ASN A 277 -20.13 -15.17 -16.18
C ASN A 277 -20.16 -13.89 -15.32
N ASN A 278 -19.46 -12.83 -15.76
CA ASN A 278 -19.32 -11.55 -15.07
C ASN A 278 -18.53 -11.62 -13.73
N ASN A 279 -17.62 -12.59 -13.57
CA ASN A 279 -16.68 -12.66 -12.44
C ASN A 279 -15.35 -11.97 -12.77
N LEU A 280 -14.73 -11.32 -11.80
CA LEU A 280 -13.35 -10.80 -11.95
C LEU A 280 -12.40 -11.96 -12.28
N ASN A 281 -11.69 -11.89 -13.41
CA ASN A 281 -10.62 -12.83 -13.72
C ASN A 281 -9.26 -12.16 -13.44
N PRO A 282 -8.62 -12.43 -12.29
CA PRO A 282 -7.36 -11.81 -11.91
C PRO A 282 -6.14 -12.40 -12.67
N GLU A 283 -6.34 -13.28 -13.67
CA GLU A 283 -5.31 -13.69 -14.63
C GLU A 283 -5.42 -12.94 -15.98
N ASN A 284 -6.43 -12.08 -16.18
CA ASN A 284 -6.55 -11.34 -17.44
C ASN A 284 -5.45 -10.28 -17.60
N TYR A 285 -4.82 -9.79 -16.53
CA TYR A 285 -3.72 -8.84 -16.66
C TYR A 285 -2.46 -9.48 -17.25
N SER A 286 -2.10 -10.69 -16.80
CA SER A 286 -0.93 -11.44 -17.27
C SER A 286 -1.08 -11.95 -18.72
N THR A 287 -2.31 -12.14 -19.19
CA THR A 287 -2.61 -12.81 -20.47
C THR A 287 -3.22 -11.92 -21.55
N ALA A 288 -3.91 -10.84 -21.17
CA ALA A 288 -4.80 -10.10 -22.08
C ALA A 288 -4.78 -8.56 -21.88
N SER A 289 -3.82 -8.02 -21.13
CA SER A 289 -3.58 -6.58 -21.00
C SER A 289 -2.87 -5.99 -22.23
N MET A 290 -2.81 -4.66 -22.31
CA MET A 290 -2.03 -3.99 -23.37
C MET A 290 -0.53 -4.22 -23.15
N ALA A 291 -0.04 -4.17 -21.91
CA ALA A 291 1.32 -4.59 -21.59
C ALA A 291 1.61 -6.03 -22.03
N ALA A 292 0.78 -7.02 -21.67
CA ALA A 292 0.96 -8.41 -22.12
C ALA A 292 1.08 -8.50 -23.65
N THR A 293 0.20 -7.81 -24.38
CA THR A 293 0.18 -7.80 -25.84
C THR A 293 1.46 -7.19 -26.43
N MET A 294 1.86 -6.02 -25.94
CA MET A 294 2.98 -5.26 -26.49
C MET A 294 4.34 -5.86 -26.10
N ILE A 295 4.48 -6.36 -24.87
CA ILE A 295 5.70 -6.98 -24.36
C ILE A 295 5.96 -8.32 -25.05
N ASN A 296 4.95 -9.20 -25.13
CA ASN A 296 5.08 -10.47 -25.84
C ASN A 296 5.31 -10.23 -27.36
N GLY A 297 4.68 -9.21 -27.94
CA GLY A 297 4.90 -8.78 -29.32
C GLY A 297 6.33 -8.26 -29.60
N ALA A 298 7.02 -7.75 -28.59
CA ALA A 298 8.43 -7.35 -28.65
C ALA A 298 9.40 -8.53 -28.37
N GLY A 299 8.88 -9.73 -28.08
CA GLY A 299 9.67 -10.92 -27.74
C GLY A 299 10.03 -11.04 -26.25
N GLY A 300 9.51 -10.15 -25.40
CA GLY A 300 9.63 -10.23 -23.95
C GLY A 300 8.69 -11.24 -23.31
N THR A 301 8.69 -11.30 -21.98
CA THR A 301 7.71 -12.05 -21.19
C THR A 301 7.22 -11.18 -20.04
N LEU A 302 5.91 -10.93 -19.98
CA LEU A 302 5.30 -10.18 -18.90
C LEU A 302 5.34 -10.99 -17.58
N THR A 303 6.03 -10.49 -16.55
CA THR A 303 5.99 -11.04 -15.19
C THR A 303 4.93 -10.32 -14.35
N VAL A 304 4.08 -11.10 -13.68
CA VAL A 304 3.01 -10.58 -12.81
C VAL A 304 2.97 -11.39 -11.52
N LYS A 305 3.13 -10.69 -10.39
CA LYS A 305 2.87 -11.17 -9.04
C LYS A 305 1.66 -10.42 -8.48
N LYS A 306 0.94 -11.09 -7.56
CA LYS A 306 -0.23 -10.56 -6.86
C LYS A 306 0.16 -10.24 -5.43
N GLU A 307 0.03 -8.98 -5.05
CA GLU A 307 0.28 -8.52 -3.68
C GLU A 307 -0.99 -8.62 -2.84
N GLY A 308 -0.84 -8.76 -1.51
CA GLY A 308 -1.95 -9.00 -0.57
C GLY A 308 -2.99 -7.86 -0.48
N ASN A 309 -2.66 -6.68 -0.98
CA ASN A 309 -3.51 -5.48 -1.01
C ASN A 309 -4.24 -5.26 -2.35
N ASN A 310 -4.31 -6.30 -3.19
CA ASN A 310 -4.98 -6.29 -4.51
C ASN A 310 -4.27 -5.53 -5.64
N VAL A 311 -2.97 -5.20 -5.54
CA VAL A 311 -2.18 -4.65 -6.67
C VAL A 311 -1.29 -5.71 -7.32
N TYR A 312 -0.84 -5.42 -8.55
CA TYR A 312 0.15 -6.25 -9.25
C TYR A 312 1.56 -5.67 -9.16
N THR A 313 2.55 -6.57 -9.13
CA THR A 313 3.98 -6.25 -9.22
C THR A 313 4.68 -7.12 -10.27
N ASP A 314 5.86 -6.73 -10.73
CA ASP A 314 6.74 -7.58 -11.54
C ASP A 314 7.59 -8.52 -10.67
N ASP A 315 8.50 -9.27 -11.28
CA ASP A 315 9.38 -10.18 -10.54
C ASP A 315 10.44 -9.47 -9.69
N GLU A 316 10.81 -8.24 -10.03
CA GLU A 316 11.65 -7.33 -9.23
C GLU A 316 10.87 -6.67 -8.06
N GLY A 317 9.55 -6.81 -8.00
CA GLY A 317 8.69 -6.25 -6.95
C GLY A 317 8.26 -4.80 -7.20
N ARG A 318 8.43 -4.30 -8.42
CA ARG A 318 8.04 -2.97 -8.90
C ARG A 318 6.57 -3.00 -9.31
N TYR A 319 5.80 -1.96 -8.98
CA TYR A 319 4.35 -1.95 -9.17
C TYR A 319 3.92 -1.73 -10.61
N TRP A 320 2.96 -2.51 -11.11
CA TRP A 320 2.33 -2.21 -12.39
C TRP A 320 1.40 -1.00 -12.26
N VAL A 321 1.62 0.02 -13.08
CA VAL A 321 0.86 1.29 -13.03
C VAL A 321 0.38 1.73 -14.41
N ALA A 322 -0.75 2.42 -14.44
CA ALA A 322 -1.24 3.16 -15.58
C ALA A 322 -0.80 4.63 -15.47
N VAL A 323 -0.33 5.20 -16.58
CA VAL A 323 0.08 6.62 -16.66
C VAL A 323 -0.43 7.24 -17.96
N GLY A 324 -0.46 8.57 -18.02
CA GLY A 324 -0.75 9.28 -19.27
C GLY A 324 0.29 9.02 -20.37
N PRO A 325 -0.10 9.11 -21.67
CA PRO A 325 0.77 8.75 -22.79
C PRO A 325 2.02 9.61 -22.91
N ASN A 326 2.03 10.85 -22.40
CA ASN A 326 3.19 11.73 -22.51
C ASN A 326 4.31 11.39 -21.50
N PHE A 327 4.03 10.55 -20.49
CA PHE A 327 5.10 9.89 -19.73
C PHE A 327 5.83 8.85 -20.58
N MET A 328 5.10 8.08 -21.40
CA MET A 328 5.64 6.99 -22.24
C MET A 328 6.25 7.49 -23.56
N ASN A 329 5.68 8.56 -24.12
CA ASN A 329 6.05 9.17 -25.39
C ASN A 329 5.82 10.69 -25.34
N PRO A 330 6.87 11.48 -25.03
CA PRO A 330 6.77 12.94 -24.95
C PRO A 330 6.31 13.65 -26.23
N ASN A 331 6.34 12.97 -27.38
CA ASN A 331 5.93 13.50 -28.68
C ASN A 331 4.45 13.20 -29.00
N HIS A 332 3.70 12.60 -28.08
CA HIS A 332 2.24 12.46 -28.23
C HIS A 332 1.56 13.83 -28.09
N THR A 333 0.52 14.08 -28.89
CA THR A 333 -0.09 15.41 -29.04
C THR A 333 -1.61 15.37 -28.91
N SER A 334 -2.23 16.46 -28.45
CA SER A 334 -3.68 16.60 -28.17
C SER A 334 -4.64 16.29 -29.34
N ASN A 335 -4.12 16.18 -30.56
CA ASN A 335 -4.83 15.84 -31.79
C ASN A 335 -4.53 14.42 -32.32
N MET A 336 -3.65 13.66 -31.67
CA MET A 336 -3.27 12.31 -32.08
C MET A 336 -4.10 11.29 -31.30
N GLN A 337 -4.76 10.36 -32.01
CA GLN A 337 -5.35 9.19 -31.35
C GLN A 337 -4.25 8.36 -30.69
N LEU A 338 -4.53 7.82 -29.49
CA LEU A 338 -3.62 6.91 -28.81
C LEU A 338 -3.34 5.68 -29.67
N LYS A 339 -2.05 5.33 -29.81
CA LYS A 339 -1.55 4.19 -30.58
C LYS A 339 -0.63 3.35 -29.70
N PRO A 340 -1.03 2.14 -29.27
CA PRO A 340 -0.21 1.31 -28.38
C PRO A 340 1.20 1.03 -28.93
N GLU A 341 1.35 0.89 -30.24
CA GLU A 341 2.64 0.71 -30.92
C GLU A 341 3.55 1.95 -30.91
N LYS A 342 3.09 3.05 -30.31
CA LYS A 342 3.86 4.28 -30.05
C LYS A 342 4.04 4.56 -28.55
N MET A 343 3.77 3.57 -27.71
CA MET A 343 3.85 3.66 -26.24
C MET A 343 4.82 2.60 -25.71
N SER A 344 5.67 3.00 -24.77
CA SER A 344 6.73 2.18 -24.19
C SER A 344 6.22 1.37 -22.98
N TYR A 345 5.46 0.30 -23.23
CA TYR A 345 5.00 -0.61 -22.16
C TYR A 345 6.17 -1.38 -21.55
N GLY A 346 6.07 -1.65 -20.24
CA GLY A 346 7.15 -2.28 -19.45
C GLY A 346 8.31 -1.33 -19.11
N THR A 347 8.25 -0.05 -19.47
CA THR A 347 9.26 0.93 -19.05
C THR A 347 9.26 1.08 -17.53
N LYS A 348 10.44 0.95 -16.93
CA LYS A 348 10.68 1.20 -15.52
C LYS A 348 10.60 2.71 -15.24
N ILE A 349 9.89 3.07 -14.17
CA ILE A 349 9.79 4.42 -13.64
C ILE A 349 10.01 4.40 -12.13
N ASP A 350 10.29 5.56 -11.54
CA ASP A 350 10.08 5.82 -10.11
C ASP A 350 9.04 6.91 -9.94
N ILE A 351 8.12 6.70 -8.99
CA ILE A 351 7.20 7.73 -8.53
C ILE A 351 7.90 8.47 -7.39
N HIS A 352 8.24 9.74 -7.59
CA HIS A 352 8.95 10.56 -6.60
C HIS A 352 7.93 11.35 -5.76
N VAL A 353 7.87 11.06 -4.47
CA VAL A 353 6.88 11.60 -3.52
C VAL A 353 7.55 12.15 -2.26
N VAL A 354 6.92 13.12 -1.60
CA VAL A 354 7.37 13.65 -0.30
C VAL A 354 6.39 13.29 0.81
N GLY A 355 6.91 12.70 1.90
CA GLY A 355 6.12 12.33 3.08
C GLY A 355 5.54 13.56 3.79
N GLN A 356 4.22 13.59 4.04
CA GLN A 356 3.60 14.71 4.77
C GLN A 356 3.93 14.73 6.28
N HIS A 357 4.39 13.60 6.83
CA HIS A 357 4.67 13.45 8.26
C HIS A 357 6.11 13.80 8.65
N ASP A 358 7.07 13.71 7.71
CA ASP A 358 8.50 13.93 7.97
C ASP A 358 9.20 14.84 6.95
N GLY A 359 8.53 15.19 5.84
CA GLY A 359 9.07 16.06 4.80
C GLY A 359 10.17 15.44 3.94
N LYS A 360 10.37 14.12 3.99
CA LYS A 360 11.44 13.44 3.24
C LYS A 360 11.00 13.00 1.85
N ASP A 361 11.95 13.02 0.92
CA ASP A 361 11.82 12.47 -0.43
C ASP A 361 11.84 10.94 -0.40
N TYR A 362 10.92 10.32 -1.13
CA TYR A 362 10.79 8.89 -1.30
C TYR A 362 10.51 8.51 -2.76
N TYR A 363 10.97 7.31 -3.14
CA TYR A 363 10.85 6.77 -4.49
C TYR A 363 10.10 5.44 -4.43
N ILE A 364 9.03 5.31 -5.20
CA ILE A 364 8.25 4.07 -5.31
C ILE A 364 8.55 3.44 -6.68
N PRO A 365 9.13 2.24 -6.76
CA PRO A 365 9.47 1.60 -8.03
C PRO A 365 8.22 1.10 -8.74
N ALA A 366 8.00 1.54 -9.98
CA ALA A 366 6.82 1.17 -10.77
C ALA A 366 7.16 0.90 -12.25
N VAL A 367 6.31 0.17 -12.95
CA VAL A 367 6.46 -0.21 -14.35
C VAL A 367 5.18 0.10 -15.11
N VAL A 368 5.31 0.72 -16.28
CA VAL A 368 4.13 1.15 -17.04
C VAL A 368 3.42 -0.05 -17.69
N GLY A 369 2.22 -0.33 -17.18
CA GLY A 369 1.32 -1.41 -17.61
C GLY A 369 0.15 -0.96 -18.51
N ASP A 370 -0.30 0.28 -18.37
CA ASP A 370 -1.36 0.85 -19.22
C ASP A 370 -1.12 2.33 -19.59
N ALA A 371 -1.73 2.76 -20.71
CA ALA A 371 -1.65 4.12 -21.23
C ALA A 371 -3.03 4.79 -21.15
N LYS A 372 -3.21 5.70 -20.18
CA LYS A 372 -4.50 6.34 -19.87
C LYS A 372 -4.98 7.25 -21.00
N GLU A 373 -5.85 6.74 -21.87
CA GLU A 373 -6.37 7.48 -23.04
C GLU A 373 -7.21 8.71 -22.66
N HIS A 374 -7.78 8.76 -21.45
CA HIS A 374 -8.64 9.84 -20.96
C HIS A 374 -7.88 11.03 -20.33
N SER A 375 -6.66 11.30 -20.81
CA SER A 375 -5.75 12.33 -20.30
C SER A 375 -5.50 13.51 -21.26
N LYS A 376 -6.41 13.75 -22.21
CA LYS A 376 -6.32 14.88 -23.15
C LYS A 376 -6.44 16.22 -22.38
N PRO A 377 -5.64 17.27 -22.68
CA PRO A 377 -4.83 17.46 -23.90
C PRO A 377 -3.35 17.11 -23.80
N ASP A 378 -2.77 17.14 -22.60
CA ASP A 378 -1.32 17.06 -22.38
C ASP A 378 -0.81 15.63 -22.12
N GLY A 379 -1.69 14.68 -21.82
CA GLY A 379 -1.32 13.29 -21.59
C GLY A 379 -0.54 13.07 -20.30
N LEU A 380 -0.70 13.93 -19.29
CA LEU A 380 0.03 13.88 -18.01
C LEU A 380 -0.85 13.56 -16.79
N TYR A 381 -2.17 13.64 -16.90
CA TYR A 381 -3.09 13.34 -15.81
C TYR A 381 -4.50 13.02 -16.33
N GLN A 382 -5.29 12.30 -15.54
CA GLN A 382 -6.64 11.87 -15.85
C GLN A 382 -7.63 13.04 -15.88
N THR A 383 -7.94 13.53 -17.07
CA THR A 383 -8.90 14.63 -17.29
C THR A 383 -10.31 14.14 -17.54
N GLY A 384 -10.49 12.83 -17.75
CA GLY A 384 -11.74 12.23 -18.21
C GLY A 384 -12.01 12.46 -19.71
N VAL A 385 -11.13 13.15 -20.43
CA VAL A 385 -11.32 13.49 -21.86
C VAL A 385 -10.43 12.59 -22.73
N PRO A 386 -11.00 11.79 -23.65
CA PRO A 386 -10.21 10.86 -24.46
C PRO A 386 -9.45 11.54 -25.61
N PHE A 387 -8.28 10.99 -25.94
CA PHE A 387 -7.58 11.30 -27.21
C PHE A 387 -8.33 10.73 -28.43
N GLY A 388 -8.93 9.54 -28.31
CA GLY A 388 -9.73 8.92 -29.37
C GLY A 388 -11.15 9.49 -29.46
N THR A 389 -11.56 9.95 -30.65
CA THR A 389 -12.90 10.52 -30.92
C THR A 389 -14.07 9.55 -30.73
N ASN A 390 -13.78 8.25 -30.65
CA ASN A 390 -14.78 7.19 -30.59
C ASN A 390 -15.10 6.75 -29.15
N ARG A 391 -14.40 7.31 -28.15
CA ARG A 391 -14.68 7.04 -26.73
C ARG A 391 -15.51 8.18 -26.12
N PRO A 392 -16.41 7.89 -25.16
CA PRO A 392 -17.08 8.92 -24.38
C PRO A 392 -16.11 9.57 -23.39
N THR A 393 -16.39 10.83 -23.06
CA THR A 393 -15.85 11.51 -21.87
C THR A 393 -16.36 10.83 -20.61
N VAL A 394 -15.49 10.68 -19.60
CA VAL A 394 -15.81 10.16 -18.27
C VAL A 394 -15.50 11.21 -17.21
N LEU A 395 -15.76 10.92 -15.93
CA LEU A 395 -15.29 11.79 -14.85
C LEU A 395 -13.75 11.68 -14.76
N GLY A 396 -13.06 12.81 -14.93
CA GLY A 396 -11.63 12.89 -14.61
C GLY A 396 -11.43 12.94 -13.11
N ASP A 397 -10.68 11.99 -12.56
CA ASP A 397 -10.34 11.97 -11.13
C ASP A 397 -9.09 12.80 -10.80
N GLY A 398 -8.34 13.27 -11.80
CA GLY A 398 -7.14 14.06 -11.63
C GLY A 398 -5.88 13.27 -11.22
N SER A 399 -5.88 11.94 -11.35
CA SER A 399 -4.70 11.08 -11.12
C SER A 399 -3.56 11.36 -12.13
N SER A 400 -2.31 11.35 -11.69
CA SER A 400 -1.14 11.29 -12.60
C SER A 400 -0.64 9.85 -12.77
N VAL A 401 -0.88 9.01 -11.76
CA VAL A 401 -0.53 7.58 -11.73
C VAL A 401 -1.67 6.81 -11.08
N GLU A 402 -1.99 5.66 -11.63
CA GLU A 402 -2.94 4.72 -11.04
C GLU A 402 -2.30 3.32 -10.91
N PHE A 403 -2.36 2.69 -9.74
CA PHE A 403 -1.84 1.32 -9.54
C PHE A 403 -2.81 0.30 -10.13
N ILE A 404 -2.28 -0.58 -10.98
CA ILE A 404 -3.06 -1.63 -11.61
C ILE A 404 -3.27 -2.77 -10.61
N GLY A 405 -4.52 -3.19 -10.43
CA GLY A 405 -4.89 -4.21 -9.45
C GLY A 405 -6.06 -5.11 -9.85
N TYR A 406 -6.55 -5.88 -8.88
CA TYR A 406 -7.54 -6.94 -9.06
C TYR A 406 -8.48 -7.09 -7.84
N GLY A 407 -9.76 -6.75 -7.99
CA GLY A 407 -10.67 -6.75 -6.85
C GLY A 407 -10.25 -5.74 -5.79
N ILE A 408 -9.87 -4.54 -6.24
CA ILE A 408 -9.42 -3.44 -5.38
C ILE A 408 -10.57 -3.06 -4.46
N THR A 409 -10.50 -3.50 -3.21
CA THR A 409 -11.56 -3.23 -2.25
C THR A 409 -11.56 -1.75 -1.84
N THR A 410 -12.76 -1.26 -1.56
CA THR A 410 -13.01 0.11 -1.14
C THR A 410 -13.69 0.10 0.23
N PHE A 411 -13.16 0.88 1.15
CA PHE A 411 -13.66 1.01 2.52
C PHE A 411 -13.95 2.48 2.84
N ILE A 412 -14.78 2.70 3.85
CA ILE A 412 -15.08 4.04 4.37
C ILE A 412 -14.10 4.35 5.50
N ASP A 413 -13.34 5.44 5.36
CA ASP A 413 -12.42 5.90 6.39
C ASP A 413 -13.15 6.56 7.58
N ALA A 414 -12.40 6.91 8.63
CA ALA A 414 -12.97 7.49 9.85
C ALA A 414 -13.65 8.87 9.65
N ASN A 415 -13.49 9.50 8.48
CA ASN A 415 -14.12 10.78 8.11
C ASN A 415 -15.32 10.57 7.16
N GLY A 416 -15.78 9.32 6.97
CA GLY A 416 -16.83 9.00 6.01
C GLY A 416 -16.38 9.03 4.55
N SER A 417 -15.07 9.16 4.26
CA SER A 417 -14.57 9.23 2.89
C SER A 417 -14.27 7.84 2.35
N SER A 418 -14.72 7.59 1.12
CA SER A 418 -14.43 6.37 0.38
C SER A 418 -12.96 6.30 -0.02
N LYS A 419 -12.28 5.18 0.28
CA LYS A 419 -10.86 4.94 0.03
C LYS A 419 -10.64 3.51 -0.47
N SER A 420 -9.87 3.34 -1.54
CA SER A 420 -9.39 2.03 -1.98
C SER A 420 -8.20 1.54 -1.13
N THR A 421 -7.89 0.25 -1.18
CA THR A 421 -6.66 -0.32 -0.57
C THR A 421 -5.37 0.39 -1.03
N VAL A 422 -5.35 0.84 -2.29
CA VAL A 422 -4.26 1.65 -2.84
C VAL A 422 -4.23 3.07 -2.25
N ASN A 423 -5.39 3.69 -2.07
CA ASN A 423 -5.51 5.05 -1.54
C ASN A 423 -5.33 5.16 -0.02
N TYR A 424 -5.25 4.04 0.71
CA TYR A 424 -5.10 4.07 2.18
C TYR A 424 -3.78 4.71 2.63
N THR A 425 -2.71 4.51 1.86
CA THR A 425 -1.35 5.03 2.13
C THR A 425 -1.05 6.33 1.41
N ASN A 426 -2.09 7.07 0.98
CA ASN A 426 -1.94 8.26 0.13
C ASN A 426 -1.69 9.55 0.96
N ASP A 427 -0.74 9.46 1.91
CA ASP A 427 -0.25 10.56 2.77
C ASP A 427 1.13 11.09 2.31
N TYR A 428 1.45 10.88 1.04
CA TYR A 428 2.65 11.39 0.36
C TYR A 428 2.21 12.27 -0.80
N LYS A 429 2.91 13.38 -1.02
CA LYS A 429 2.63 14.32 -2.11
C LYS A 429 3.48 13.96 -3.33
N LEU A 430 2.87 13.74 -4.49
CA LEU A 430 3.62 13.53 -5.73
C LEU A 430 4.40 14.80 -6.11
N ILE A 431 5.67 14.62 -6.47
CA ILE A 431 6.54 15.67 -7.00
C ILE A 431 6.66 15.51 -8.51
N GLU A 432 7.01 14.30 -8.96
CA GLU A 432 7.31 13.98 -10.35
C GLU A 432 7.30 12.46 -10.59
N LEU A 433 7.36 12.09 -11.87
CA LEU A 433 7.74 10.75 -12.30
C LEU A 433 9.11 10.79 -12.98
N ILE A 434 9.99 9.88 -12.57
CA ILE A 434 11.31 9.67 -13.18
C ILE A 434 11.16 8.51 -14.14
N VAL A 435 11.19 8.79 -15.45
CA VAL A 435 10.99 7.79 -16.51
C VAL A 435 12.33 7.34 -17.08
N TYR A 436 12.65 6.05 -16.98
CA TYR A 436 13.91 5.51 -17.46
C TYR A 436 13.79 5.01 -18.89
N ASP A 437 13.71 5.95 -19.84
CA ASP A 437 13.55 5.66 -21.28
C ASP A 437 14.51 4.54 -21.75
N GLY A 438 13.97 3.50 -22.39
CA GLY A 438 14.72 2.33 -22.85
C GLY A 438 15.06 1.27 -21.80
N ASN A 439 14.80 1.52 -20.50
CA ASN A 439 14.92 0.51 -19.45
C ASN A 439 13.56 -0.18 -19.27
N VAL A 440 13.41 -1.36 -19.90
CA VAL A 440 12.21 -2.19 -19.77
C VAL A 440 12.42 -3.34 -18.78
N ASN A 441 11.35 -4.01 -18.37
CA ASN A 441 11.38 -5.16 -17.44
C ASN A 441 11.30 -6.53 -18.14
N TYR A 442 11.77 -6.63 -19.39
CA TYR A 442 11.74 -7.85 -20.22
C TYR A 442 12.84 -7.86 -21.29
#